data_AF-I0BKP9-F1
#
_entry.id   AF-I0BKP9-F1
#
_cell.length_a   1.000
_cell.length_b   1.000
_cell.length_c   1.000
_cell.angle_alpha   90.00
_cell.angle_beta   90.00
_cell.angle_gamma   90.00
#
_symmetry.space_group_name_H-M   'P 1'
#
loop_
_entity.id
_entity.type
_entity.pdbx_description
1 polymer ?
#
loop_
_entity_poly.entity_id
_entity_poly.type
_entity_poly.pdbx_seq_one_letter_code
_entity_poly.pdbx_strand_id
1 'polypeptide(L)'
;MNNTFLRCSWGFVYGFIASLIFSAFITIIGNGLAGGGTLDGWGWFFIGLSVPLSITVSIAGYYHAFKNLSRLKFWLCCAAFGFLIVTYMSTVGALMADSIVYDIHNKNMDHFRWGPITAFLFLPLSTFLVVFLLSAFRNFLDLRRLL
;
A
#
# COMPACT_ATOMS: atom_id res chain seq x y z
N MET A 1 -17.81 22.22 1.77
CA MET A 1 -17.06 21.01 2.19
C MET A 1 -15.75 21.43 2.82
N ASN A 2 -15.40 20.91 4.00
CA ASN A 2 -14.12 21.20 4.64
C ASN A 2 -12.97 20.71 3.73
N ASN A 3 -11.97 21.56 3.45
CA ASN A 3 -10.80 21.21 2.63
C ASN A 3 -10.09 19.94 3.14
N THR A 4 -10.22 19.63 4.43
CA THR A 4 -9.72 18.38 5.04
C THR A 4 -10.40 17.14 4.47
N PHE A 5 -11.74 17.13 4.42
CA PHE A 5 -12.50 16.01 3.90
C PHE A 5 -12.17 15.77 2.43
N LEU A 6 -12.09 16.85 1.64
CA LEU A 6 -11.75 16.76 0.21
C LEU A 6 -10.35 16.14 -0.01
N ARG A 7 -9.35 16.52 0.80
CA ARG A 7 -8.00 15.93 0.74
C ARG A 7 -7.97 14.46 1.14
N CYS A 8 -8.73 14.08 2.16
CA CYS A 8 -8.85 12.68 2.57
C CYS A 8 -9.48 11.85 1.44
N SER A 9 -10.57 12.33 0.84
CA SER A 9 -11.23 11.67 -0.29
C SER A 9 -10.29 11.52 -1.49
N TRP A 10 -9.53 12.58 -1.82
CA TRP A 10 -8.51 12.49 -2.86
C TRP A 10 -7.40 11.51 -2.51
N GLY A 11 -6.97 11.46 -1.25
CA GLY A 11 -5.98 10.51 -0.78
C GLY A 11 -6.47 9.06 -0.87
N PHE A 12 -7.73 8.80 -0.50
CA PHE A 12 -8.34 7.49 -0.65
C PHE A 12 -8.40 7.06 -2.11
N VAL A 13 -8.92 7.91 -3.00
CA VAL A 13 -8.99 7.62 -4.45
C VAL A 13 -7.60 7.41 -5.04
N TYR A 14 -6.64 8.26 -4.68
CA TYR A 14 -5.26 8.14 -5.14
C TYR A 14 -4.63 6.82 -4.70
N GLY A 15 -4.78 6.45 -3.42
CA GLY A 15 -4.26 5.18 -2.91
C GLY A 15 -4.94 3.97 -3.55
N PHE A 16 -6.23 4.04 -3.82
CA PHE A 16 -6.97 2.98 -4.51
C PHE A 16 -6.46 2.77 -5.95
N ILE A 17 -6.33 3.88 -6.71
CA ILE A 17 -5.80 3.84 -8.08
C ILE A 17 -4.35 3.35 -8.07
N ALA A 18 -3.52 3.85 -7.16
CA ALA A 18 -2.16 3.37 -7.00
C ALA A 18 -2.11 1.86 -6.72
N SER A 19 -3.03 1.35 -5.89
CA SER A 19 -3.11 -0.07 -5.58
C SER A 19 -3.40 -0.92 -6.81
N LEU A 20 -4.30 -0.48 -7.70
CA LEU A 20 -4.58 -1.16 -8.98
C LEU A 20 -3.31 -1.27 -9.84
N ILE A 21 -2.55 -0.18 -9.92
CA ILE A 21 -1.34 -0.07 -10.74
C ILE A 21 -0.22 -0.93 -10.14
N PHE A 22 0.06 -0.79 -8.85
CA PHE A 22 1.14 -1.53 -8.20
C PHE A 22 0.86 -3.03 -8.10
N SER A 23 -0.38 -3.43 -7.84
CA SER A 23 -0.71 -4.86 -7.85
C SER A 23 -0.50 -5.48 -9.23
N ALA A 24 -0.79 -4.75 -10.33
CA ALA A 24 -0.50 -5.20 -11.68
C ALA A 24 1.01 -5.38 -11.91
N PHE A 25 1.81 -4.38 -11.54
CA PHE A 25 3.28 -4.49 -11.65
C PHE A 25 3.85 -5.63 -10.82
N ILE A 26 3.44 -5.77 -9.56
CA ILE A 26 3.90 -6.84 -8.67
C ILE A 26 3.56 -8.21 -9.26
N THR A 27 2.35 -8.37 -9.80
CA THR A 27 1.91 -9.63 -10.42
C THR A 27 2.72 -9.96 -11.66
N ILE A 28 2.89 -9.00 -12.57
CA ILE A 28 3.66 -9.21 -13.80
C ILE A 28 5.11 -9.54 -13.48
N ILE A 29 5.73 -8.80 -12.55
CA ILE A 29 7.12 -9.04 -12.14
C ILE A 29 7.23 -10.40 -11.45
N GLY A 30 6.34 -10.71 -10.51
CA GLY A 30 6.34 -11.97 -9.76
C GLY A 30 6.17 -13.18 -10.67
N ASN A 31 5.17 -13.15 -11.56
CA ASN A 31 4.92 -14.23 -12.51
C ASN A 31 6.05 -14.32 -13.55
N GLY A 32 6.58 -13.18 -14.01
CA GLY A 32 7.75 -13.12 -14.89
C GLY A 32 8.98 -13.81 -14.30
N LEU A 33 9.27 -13.56 -13.01
CA LEU A 33 10.35 -14.22 -12.29
C LEU A 33 10.10 -15.72 -12.08
N ALA A 34 8.83 -16.14 -12.01
CA ALA A 34 8.44 -17.54 -11.93
C ALA A 34 8.38 -18.25 -13.31
N GLY A 35 8.72 -17.57 -14.40
CA GLY A 35 8.72 -18.12 -15.76
C GLY A 35 7.37 -18.08 -16.49
N GLY A 36 6.39 -17.33 -15.96
CA GLY A 36 5.09 -17.09 -16.56
C GLY A 36 4.87 -15.64 -17.00
N GLY A 37 3.71 -15.35 -17.58
CA GLY A 37 3.34 -14.00 -18.05
C GLY A 37 1.88 -13.63 -17.83
N THR A 38 1.17 -14.34 -16.96
CA THR A 38 -0.26 -14.13 -16.70
C THR A 38 -0.48 -13.06 -15.62
N LEU A 39 -1.72 -12.56 -15.52
CA LEU A 39 -2.17 -11.71 -14.41
C LEU A 39 -2.77 -12.52 -13.25
N ASP A 40 -2.50 -13.83 -13.21
CA ASP A 40 -2.96 -14.68 -12.12
C ASP A 40 -2.31 -14.25 -10.80
N GLY A 41 -3.11 -14.11 -9.75
CA GLY A 41 -2.66 -13.54 -8.47
C GLY A 41 -2.81 -12.02 -8.37
N TRP A 42 -3.19 -11.32 -9.44
CA TRP A 42 -3.43 -9.87 -9.39
C TRP A 42 -4.48 -9.47 -8.35
N GLY A 43 -5.61 -10.19 -8.33
CA GLY A 43 -6.69 -9.95 -7.37
C GLY A 43 -6.22 -10.09 -5.94
N TRP A 44 -5.32 -11.03 -5.65
CA TRP A 44 -4.72 -11.21 -4.34
C TRP A 44 -3.89 -9.99 -3.94
N PHE A 45 -2.91 -9.58 -4.76
CA PHE A 45 -2.09 -8.40 -4.46
C PHE A 45 -2.94 -7.13 -4.36
N PHE A 46 -3.96 -7.00 -5.20
CA PHE A 46 -4.86 -5.86 -5.16
C PHE A 46 -5.66 -5.78 -3.85
N ILE A 47 -6.26 -6.87 -3.39
CA ILE A 47 -6.99 -6.91 -2.13
C ILE A 47 -6.04 -6.60 -0.95
N GLY A 48 -4.83 -7.17 -0.98
CA GLY A 48 -3.82 -6.95 0.05
C GLY A 48 -3.28 -5.51 0.12
N LEU A 49 -3.21 -4.79 -1.01
CA LEU A 49 -2.67 -3.43 -1.07
C LEU A 49 -3.74 -2.34 -0.95
N SER A 50 -4.92 -2.57 -1.52
CA SER A 50 -5.98 -1.55 -1.67
C SER A 50 -6.35 -0.88 -0.36
N VAL A 51 -6.63 -1.67 0.67
CA VAL A 51 -7.04 -1.15 1.98
C VAL A 51 -5.91 -0.36 2.66
N PRO A 52 -4.73 -0.94 2.95
CA PRO A 52 -3.70 -0.23 3.71
C PRO A 52 -3.14 0.98 2.95
N LEU A 53 -3.03 0.90 1.61
CA LEU A 53 -2.51 2.02 0.83
C LEU A 53 -3.50 3.18 0.74
N SER A 54 -4.79 2.90 0.50
CA SER A 54 -5.84 3.93 0.47
C SER A 54 -5.97 4.66 1.80
N ILE A 55 -5.91 3.92 2.91
CA ILE A 55 -5.94 4.50 4.25
C ILE A 55 -4.70 5.36 4.50
N THR A 56 -3.50 4.86 4.16
CA THR A 56 -2.23 5.59 4.34
C THR A 56 -2.25 6.95 3.63
N VAL A 57 -2.64 6.98 2.35
CA VAL A 57 -2.67 8.23 1.58
C VAL A 57 -3.82 9.13 2.02
N SER A 58 -4.96 8.58 2.43
CA SER A 58 -6.07 9.36 3.02
C SER A 58 -5.62 10.07 4.31
N ILE A 59 -4.94 9.37 5.21
CA ILE A 59 -4.35 9.95 6.44
C ILE A 59 -3.32 11.02 6.07
N ALA A 60 -2.47 10.76 5.07
CA ALA A 60 -1.57 11.79 4.58
C ALA A 60 -2.34 13.04 4.12
N GLY A 61 -3.45 12.89 3.39
CA GLY A 61 -4.32 13.99 2.97
C GLY A 61 -4.84 14.82 4.16
N TYR A 62 -5.27 14.15 5.24
CA TYR A 62 -5.70 14.79 6.48
C TYR A 62 -4.60 15.70 7.05
N TYR A 63 -3.38 15.16 7.17
CA TYR A 63 -2.21 15.86 7.71
C TYR A 63 -1.46 16.75 6.69
N HIS A 64 -2.12 17.19 5.60
CA HIS A 64 -1.50 18.00 4.54
C HIS A 64 -0.20 17.38 3.99
N ALA A 65 -0.26 16.07 3.76
CA ALA A 65 0.86 15.20 3.38
C ALA A 65 2.13 15.45 4.21
N PHE A 66 1.95 15.76 5.49
CA PHE A 66 2.98 16.02 6.50
C PHE A 66 3.69 17.38 6.40
N LYS A 67 2.89 18.45 6.34
CA LYS A 67 3.37 19.84 6.42
C LYS A 67 4.31 20.05 7.62
N ASN A 68 5.47 20.66 7.38
CA ASN A 68 6.50 21.00 8.37
C ASN A 68 7.21 19.81 9.07
N LEU A 69 7.13 18.57 8.56
CA LEU A 69 8.01 17.51 9.05
C LEU A 69 9.45 17.72 8.59
N SER A 70 10.40 17.44 9.48
CA SER A 70 11.80 17.30 9.07
C SER A 70 11.99 16.07 8.19
N ARG A 71 13.02 16.07 7.34
CA ARG A 71 13.33 14.96 6.43
C ARG A 71 13.39 13.62 7.17
N LEU A 72 14.08 13.57 8.31
CA LEU A 72 14.18 12.34 9.10
C LEU A 72 12.80 11.82 9.56
N LYS A 73 11.94 12.70 10.09
CA LYS A 73 10.60 12.32 10.55
C LYS A 73 9.73 11.80 9.40
N PHE A 74 9.79 12.44 8.24
CA PHE A 74 9.06 11.99 7.05
C PHE A 74 9.49 10.58 6.61
N TRP A 75 10.80 10.31 6.57
CA TRP A 75 11.33 9.00 6.21
C TRP A 75 10.93 7.92 7.23
N LEU A 76 10.96 8.23 8.52
CA LEU A 76 10.49 7.31 9.57
C LEU A 76 9.00 6.99 9.43
N CYS A 77 8.16 7.99 9.14
CA CYS A 77 6.75 7.76 8.85
C CYS A 77 6.56 6.85 7.62
N CYS A 78 7.33 7.10 6.55
CA CYS A 78 7.26 6.26 5.35
C CYS A 78 7.71 4.83 5.62
N ALA A 79 8.74 4.63 6.44
CA ALA A 79 9.18 3.29 6.85
C ALA A 79 8.12 2.58 7.68
N ALA A 80 7.47 3.28 8.63
CA ALA A 80 6.38 2.73 9.41
C ALA A 80 5.19 2.32 8.54
N PHE A 81 4.77 3.19 7.60
CA PHE A 81 3.69 2.85 6.67
C PHE A 81 4.09 1.72 5.72
N GLY A 82 5.30 1.72 5.19
CA GLY A 82 5.82 0.63 4.35
C GLY A 82 5.77 -0.71 5.08
N PHE A 83 6.25 -0.74 6.32
CA PHE A 83 6.17 -1.91 7.19
C PHE A 83 4.72 -2.39 7.38
N LEU A 84 3.80 -1.48 7.73
CA LEU A 84 2.39 -1.83 7.95
C LEU A 84 1.70 -2.33 6.69
N ILE A 85 1.95 -1.70 5.53
CA ILE A 85 1.39 -2.11 4.24
C ILE A 85 1.86 -3.52 3.89
N VAL A 86 3.16 -3.80 3.98
CA VAL A 86 3.69 -5.14 3.64
C VAL A 86 3.22 -6.20 4.64
N THR A 87 3.19 -5.86 5.93
CA THR A 87 2.69 -6.77 6.97
C THR A 87 1.23 -7.11 6.71
N TYR A 88 0.38 -6.11 6.45
CA TYR A 88 -1.03 -6.34 6.16
C TYR A 88 -1.20 -7.21 4.91
N MET A 89 -0.50 -6.87 3.82
CA MET A 89 -0.56 -7.61 2.56
C MET A 89 -0.17 -9.08 2.75
N SER A 90 0.87 -9.35 3.55
CA SER A 90 1.41 -10.69 3.80
C SER A 90 0.64 -11.48 4.87
N THR A 91 -0.29 -10.85 5.60
CA THR A 91 -1.09 -11.49 6.66
C THR A 91 -2.56 -11.48 6.28
N VAL A 92 -3.29 -10.44 6.68
CA VAL A 92 -4.73 -10.27 6.49
C VAL A 92 -5.07 -10.28 5.01
N GLY A 93 -4.31 -9.57 4.18
CA GLY A 93 -4.49 -9.53 2.73
C GLY A 93 -4.38 -10.92 2.10
N ALA A 94 -3.37 -11.69 2.50
CA ALA A 94 -3.16 -13.07 2.04
C ALA A 94 -4.29 -14.00 2.49
N LEU A 95 -4.70 -13.94 3.75
CA LEU A 95 -5.80 -14.76 4.26
C LEU A 95 -7.14 -14.43 3.61
N MET A 96 -7.40 -13.14 3.35
CA MET A 96 -8.63 -12.72 2.66
C MET A 96 -8.63 -13.23 1.22
N ALA A 97 -7.52 -13.09 0.50
CA ALA A 97 -7.40 -13.61 -0.86
C ALA A 97 -7.54 -15.13 -0.91
N ASP A 98 -6.86 -15.85 0.00
CA ASP A 98 -6.98 -17.31 0.12
C ASP A 98 -8.42 -17.71 0.40
N SER A 99 -9.15 -16.99 1.27
CA SER A 99 -10.55 -17.31 1.59
C SER A 99 -11.54 -17.04 0.45
N ILE A 100 -11.16 -16.19 -0.51
CA ILE A 100 -11.97 -15.90 -1.70
C ILE A 100 -11.74 -16.96 -2.77
N VAL A 101 -10.50 -17.47 -2.88
CA VAL A 101 -10.11 -18.44 -3.91
C VAL A 101 -10.30 -19.89 -3.46
N TYR A 102 -10.11 -20.17 -2.18
CA TYR A 102 -10.14 -21.51 -1.59
C TYR A 102 -11.11 -21.57 -0.40
N ASP A 103 -11.65 -22.76 -0.15
CA ASP A 103 -12.59 -22.97 0.95
C ASP A 103 -11.92 -22.80 2.33
N ILE A 104 -12.68 -22.28 3.29
CA ILE A 104 -12.24 -21.69 4.57
C ILE A 104 -11.55 -22.73 5.49
N HIS A 105 -11.67 -24.02 5.17
CA HIS A 105 -11.19 -25.15 5.95
C HIS A 105 -9.68 -25.42 5.84
N ASN A 106 -9.00 -24.97 4.77
CA ASN A 106 -7.54 -25.12 4.57
C ASN A 106 -6.80 -23.79 4.70
N LYS A 107 -7.04 -23.05 5.80
CA LYS A 107 -6.33 -21.79 6.04
C LYS A 107 -4.88 -22.05 6.45
N ASN A 108 -3.95 -21.60 5.61
CA ASN A 108 -2.55 -21.55 5.99
C ASN A 108 -2.34 -20.41 7.01
N MET A 109 -2.27 -20.76 8.30
CA MET A 109 -2.03 -19.78 9.36
C MET A 109 -0.58 -19.26 9.40
N ASP A 110 0.32 -19.86 8.61
CA ASP A 110 1.73 -19.44 8.55
C ASP A 110 1.89 -18.02 8.02
N HIS A 111 0.89 -17.46 7.31
CA HIS A 111 0.87 -16.06 6.86
C HIS A 111 1.10 -15.09 8.02
N PHE A 112 0.52 -15.34 9.21
CA PHE A 112 0.75 -14.50 10.39
C PHE A 112 2.19 -14.53 10.91
N ARG A 113 2.86 -15.68 10.77
CA ARG A 113 4.26 -15.84 11.18
C ARG A 113 5.20 -15.20 10.17
N TRP A 114 4.95 -15.39 8.87
CA TRP A 114 5.79 -14.86 7.81
C TRP A 114 5.61 -13.37 7.55
N GLY A 115 4.43 -12.81 7.85
CA GLY A 115 4.12 -11.41 7.54
C GLY A 115 5.09 -10.36 8.11
N PRO A 116 5.44 -10.41 9.41
CA PRO A 116 6.45 -9.50 9.94
C PRO A 116 7.84 -9.73 9.32
N ILE A 117 8.19 -10.98 9.02
CA ILE A 117 9.50 -11.33 8.44
C ILE A 117 9.59 -10.76 7.01
N THR A 118 8.57 -10.94 6.18
CA THR A 118 8.50 -10.36 4.84
C THR A 118 8.50 -8.83 4.92
N ALA A 119 7.77 -8.24 5.86
CA ALA A 119 7.76 -6.78 6.05
C ALA A 119 9.13 -6.20 6.41
N PHE A 120 9.91 -6.90 7.25
CA PHE A 120 11.29 -6.50 7.53
C PHE A 120 12.21 -6.64 6.31
N LEU A 121 12.12 -7.75 5.57
CA LEU A 121 12.93 -7.97 4.36
C LEU A 121 12.66 -6.92 3.28
N PHE A 122 11.39 -6.57 3.08
CA PHE A 122 10.96 -5.57 2.09
C PHE A 122 10.93 -4.14 2.64
N LEU A 123 11.39 -3.90 3.87
CA LEU A 123 11.33 -2.58 4.49
C LEU A 123 12.04 -1.49 3.67
N PRO A 124 13.27 -1.69 3.15
CA PRO A 124 13.93 -0.66 2.35
C PRO A 124 13.12 -0.29 1.11
N LEU A 125 12.69 -1.31 0.34
CA LEU A 125 11.95 -1.13 -0.90
C LEU A 125 10.59 -0.47 -0.65
N SER A 126 9.83 -0.96 0.33
CA SER A 126 8.52 -0.41 0.70
C SER A 126 8.63 1.02 1.21
N THR A 127 9.69 1.36 1.96
CA THR A 127 9.95 2.73 2.39
C THR A 127 10.13 3.66 1.20
N PHE A 128 10.99 3.30 0.23
CA PHE A 128 11.18 4.11 -0.98
C PHE A 128 9.90 4.28 -1.78
N LEU A 129 9.11 3.20 -1.92
CA LEU A 129 7.82 3.24 -2.60
C LEU A 129 6.87 4.23 -1.94
N VAL A 130 6.74 4.18 -0.61
CA VAL A 130 5.87 5.07 0.16
C VAL A 130 6.36 6.52 0.10
N VAL A 131 7.67 6.76 0.19
CA VAL A 131 8.27 8.09 -0.01
C VAL A 131 7.87 8.66 -1.37
N PHE A 132 8.02 7.86 -2.43
CA PHE A 132 7.66 8.27 -3.78
C PHE A 132 6.17 8.61 -3.89
N LEU A 133 5.31 7.71 -3.41
CA LEU A 133 3.86 7.85 -3.42
C LEU A 133 3.38 9.10 -2.68
N LEU A 134 3.87 9.31 -1.46
CA LEU A 134 3.46 10.46 -0.65
C LEU A 134 4.00 11.78 -1.20
N SER A 135 5.20 11.77 -1.78
CA SER A 135 5.78 12.95 -2.44
C SER A 135 4.99 13.31 -3.70
N ALA A 136 4.63 12.33 -4.53
CA ALA A 136 3.81 12.53 -5.71
C ALA A 136 2.40 13.01 -5.34
N PHE A 137 1.79 12.43 -4.30
CA PHE A 137 0.50 12.88 -3.78
C PHE A 137 0.55 14.31 -3.23
N ARG A 138 1.62 14.70 -2.53
CA ARG A 138 1.82 16.07 -2.06
C ARG A 138 1.85 17.06 -3.24
N ASN A 139 2.62 16.75 -4.29
CA ASN A 139 2.67 17.59 -5.50
C ASN A 139 1.29 17.68 -6.17
N PHE A 140 0.52 16.59 -6.19
CA PHE A 140 -0.85 16.58 -6.70
C PHE A 140 -1.79 17.51 -5.90
N LEU A 141 -1.70 17.49 -4.56
CA LEU A 141 -2.50 18.38 -3.72
C LEU A 141 -2.12 19.85 -3.89
N ASP A 142 -0.82 20.13 -4.10
CA ASP A 142 -0.32 21.49 -4.35
C ASP A 142 -0.86 22.04 -5.67
N LEU A 143 -0.79 21.25 -6.75
CA LEU A 143 -1.34 21.58 -8.06
C LEU A 143 -2.84 21.92 -7.99
N ARG A 144 -3.57 21.21 -7.12
CA ARG A 144 -5.01 21.43 -6.88
C ARG A 144 -5.30 22.61 -5.93
N ARG A 145 -4.27 23.32 -5.42
CA ARG A 145 -4.39 24.40 -4.42
C ARG A 145 -5.10 23.96 -3.14
N LEU A 146 -4.82 22.73 -2.68
CA LEU A 146 -5.42 22.15 -1.48
C LEU A 146 -4.48 22.14 -0.26
N LEU A 147 -3.22 22.59 -0.40
CA LEU A 147 -2.18 22.59 0.66
C LEU A 147 -2.06 23.91 1.45
#